data_AF-A0A9E3BPH5-F1
#
_entry.id   AF-A0A9E3BPH5-F1
#
_cell.length_a   1.000
_cell.length_b   1.000
_cell.length_c   1.000
_cell.angle_alpha   90.00
_cell.angle_beta   90.00
_cell.angle_gamma   90.00
#
_symmetry.space_group_name_H-M   'P 1'
#
loop_
_entity.id
_entity.type
_entity.pdbx_description
1 polymer ?
#
loop_
_entity_poly.entity_id
_entity_poly.type
_entity_poly.pdbx_seq_one_letter_code
_entity_poly.pdbx_strand_id
1 'polypeptide(L)'
;MEIRGSRILLLGGSGLVGIVLARQLLPFKPASVVISGLTQAEAEGAVAELRAEPDAEGVELHAEWGDLFLRYELKDRRRLDIVGDAGARAAILDDLMGPLTDELVESSTLGTLLARYQPEVIVDCINTATVFAYQNTFASAMKLRERAKAEGSVDLEAVERHMATMYLPQLIRHVQLALEAMRRSRTQLYVKIGTAGTGGMGLNIPFTHSEERPSRMLLAKSSIAGAHTLLLYLMARTPGAPAVKEIKPTAAISWKRIGFGEITRGGRPIPRVDATGPVPASAAFDGAAEAAWRETGEALTGTFLDAGENGLFSPPEFETLTALGLMEFITPEEIAQDVVREIRGQPTGHDVVAALDASTSGPTYRAGVLRQSAMARMEELQAEHGMESVAYEMLGPPRLSKLLFEAAILGRLTGWALDAAAVLDPQVASERAERLVEEDAELRTSILSIGLPVLLRDGERVLRGADVKVPPEEGEPMEWAVENGWVDLRPSNWERWRSRVDIILERLRAHGDATHGSRWDVEPWERAHHIRPGALAAWVFRNEDQGERIKR
;
A
#
# COMPACT_ATOMS: atom_id res chain seq x y z
N MET A 1 -9.78 -20.38 -6.57
CA MET A 1 -8.42 -20.97 -6.67
C MET A 1 -8.45 -22.36 -6.06
N GLU A 2 -7.64 -23.30 -6.54
CA GLU A 2 -7.50 -24.63 -5.93
C GLU A 2 -6.56 -24.53 -4.72
N ILE A 3 -6.97 -25.08 -3.57
CA ILE A 3 -6.15 -25.06 -2.34
C ILE A 3 -5.21 -26.27 -2.30
N ARG A 4 -5.62 -27.39 -2.89
CA ARG A 4 -4.82 -28.61 -2.93
C ARG A 4 -3.47 -28.36 -3.61
N GLY A 5 -2.39 -28.75 -2.94
CA GLY A 5 -1.03 -28.58 -3.43
C GLY A 5 -0.54 -27.13 -3.49
N SER A 6 -1.31 -26.15 -3.01
CA SER A 6 -0.87 -24.75 -2.96
C SER A 6 0.05 -24.49 -1.78
N ARG A 7 0.87 -23.43 -1.88
CA ARG A 7 1.71 -22.92 -0.79
C ARG A 7 1.03 -21.72 -0.14
N ILE A 8 0.76 -21.82 1.16
CA ILE A 8 -0.02 -20.82 1.89
C ILE A 8 0.83 -20.18 2.98
N LEU A 9 0.78 -18.85 3.07
CA LEU A 9 1.38 -18.08 4.15
C LEU A 9 0.29 -17.37 4.97
N LEU A 10 0.28 -17.61 6.28
CA LEU A 10 -0.62 -16.94 7.23
C LEU A 10 0.17 -15.93 8.06
N LEU A 11 0.05 -14.64 7.73
CA LEU A 11 0.65 -13.55 8.52
C LEU A 11 -0.17 -13.36 9.79
N GLY A 12 0.45 -13.39 10.97
CA GLY A 12 -0.29 -13.46 12.24
C GLY A 12 -1.04 -14.78 12.42
N GLY A 13 -0.56 -15.87 11.79
CA GLY A 13 -1.14 -17.20 11.80
C GLY A 13 -1.22 -17.83 13.20
N SER A 14 -0.38 -17.43 14.14
CA SER A 14 -0.45 -17.89 15.55
C SER A 14 -1.58 -17.22 16.36
N GLY A 15 -2.22 -16.20 15.79
CA GLY A 15 -3.34 -15.48 16.40
C GLY A 15 -4.66 -16.25 16.37
N LEU A 16 -5.68 -15.69 17.03
CA LEU A 16 -7.00 -16.30 17.22
C LEU A 16 -7.65 -16.77 15.92
N VAL A 17 -7.68 -15.91 14.89
CA VAL A 17 -8.27 -16.26 13.58
C VAL A 17 -7.31 -17.10 12.75
N GLY A 18 -6.01 -16.79 12.82
CA GLY A 18 -4.98 -17.46 12.03
C GLY A 18 -4.90 -18.97 12.26
N ILE A 19 -4.97 -19.42 13.52
CA ILE A 19 -4.88 -20.84 13.85
C ILE A 19 -6.12 -21.62 13.40
N VAL A 20 -7.31 -21.01 13.52
CA VAL A 20 -8.56 -21.61 13.05
C VAL A 20 -8.60 -21.68 11.53
N LEU A 21 -8.11 -20.64 10.86
CA LEU A 21 -7.96 -20.66 9.41
C LEU A 21 -7.00 -21.76 8.95
N ALA A 22 -5.85 -21.91 9.61
CA ALA A 22 -4.91 -22.99 9.32
C ALA A 22 -5.61 -24.36 9.43
N ARG A 23 -6.34 -24.62 10.53
CA ARG A 23 -7.13 -25.84 10.71
C ARG A 23 -8.13 -26.07 9.58
N GLN A 24 -8.86 -25.04 9.15
CA GLN A 24 -9.83 -25.16 8.07
C GLN A 24 -9.19 -25.35 6.69
N LEU A 25 -7.93 -24.96 6.51
CA LEU A 25 -7.18 -25.16 5.26
C LEU A 25 -6.59 -26.57 5.14
N LEU A 26 -6.20 -27.21 6.25
CA LEU A 26 -5.57 -28.55 6.25
C LEU A 26 -6.38 -29.63 5.51
N PRO A 27 -7.73 -29.75 5.66
CA PRO A 27 -8.54 -30.74 4.94
C PRO A 27 -8.42 -30.65 3.41
N PHE A 28 -8.05 -29.48 2.87
CA PHE A 28 -7.86 -29.29 1.43
C PHE A 28 -6.49 -29.76 0.93
N LYS A 29 -5.62 -30.21 1.83
CA LYS A 29 -4.28 -30.74 1.53
C LYS A 29 -3.41 -29.77 0.71
N PRO A 30 -3.14 -28.55 1.23
CA PRO A 30 -2.10 -27.68 0.66
C PRO A 30 -0.74 -28.38 0.70
N ALA A 31 0.20 -27.96 -0.16
CA ALA A 31 1.56 -28.48 -0.13
C ALA A 31 2.29 -28.00 1.14
N SER A 32 2.12 -26.72 1.48
CA SER A 32 2.70 -26.15 2.70
C SER A 32 1.83 -25.05 3.30
N VAL A 33 1.91 -24.91 4.63
CA VAL A 33 1.34 -23.80 5.40
C VAL A 33 2.43 -23.21 6.28
N VAL A 34 2.71 -21.93 6.07
CA VAL A 34 3.65 -21.15 6.88
C VAL A 34 2.87 -20.31 7.88
N ILE A 35 3.18 -20.48 9.16
CA ILE A 35 2.59 -19.74 10.27
C ILE A 35 3.56 -18.68 10.74
N SER A 36 3.20 -17.41 10.55
CA SER A 36 3.96 -16.28 11.07
C SER A 36 3.38 -15.78 12.39
N GLY A 37 4.25 -15.52 13.38
CA GLY A 37 3.92 -14.87 14.65
C GLY A 37 4.87 -13.70 14.97
N LEU A 38 4.64 -12.99 16.08
CA LEU A 38 5.59 -11.96 16.52
C LEU A 38 6.81 -12.59 17.18
N THR A 39 6.59 -13.63 17.99
CA THR A 39 7.66 -14.34 18.71
C THR A 39 7.83 -15.77 18.21
N GLN A 40 9.03 -16.30 18.37
CA GLN A 40 9.36 -17.69 18.02
C GLN A 40 8.45 -18.69 18.76
N ALA A 41 8.26 -18.50 20.07
CA ALA A 41 7.45 -19.40 20.88
C ALA A 41 5.98 -19.48 20.42
N GLU A 42 5.39 -18.35 20.00
CA GLU A 42 4.03 -18.32 19.47
C GLU A 42 3.92 -19.07 18.13
N ALA A 43 4.87 -18.84 17.22
CA ALA A 43 4.86 -19.46 15.90
C ALA A 43 5.12 -20.98 15.98
N GLU A 44 6.13 -21.40 16.74
CA GLU A 44 6.45 -22.81 16.95
C GLU A 44 5.34 -23.55 17.71
N GLY A 45 4.76 -22.91 18.73
CA GLY A 45 3.63 -23.45 19.47
C GLY A 45 2.40 -23.69 18.59
N ALA A 46 2.06 -22.71 17.73
CA ALA A 46 0.97 -22.84 16.77
C ALA A 46 1.21 -23.99 15.76
N VAL A 47 2.43 -24.13 15.25
CA VAL A 47 2.78 -25.25 14.36
C VAL A 47 2.72 -26.59 15.09
N ALA A 48 3.16 -26.67 16.35
CA ALA A 48 3.05 -27.90 17.14
C ALA A 48 1.59 -28.30 17.36
N GLU A 49 0.70 -27.34 17.63
CA GLU A 49 -0.74 -27.56 17.72
C GLU A 49 -1.32 -28.08 16.40
N LEU A 50 -0.98 -27.47 15.26
CA LEU A 50 -1.45 -27.90 13.95
C LEU A 50 -0.94 -29.29 13.56
N ARG A 51 0.28 -29.67 13.94
CA ARG A 51 0.81 -31.02 13.67
C ARG A 51 0.01 -32.13 14.37
N ALA A 52 -0.72 -31.81 15.43
CA ALA A 52 -1.57 -32.77 16.11
C ALA A 52 -2.93 -32.99 15.40
N GLU A 53 -3.28 -32.15 14.42
CA GLU A 53 -4.52 -32.27 13.66
C GLU A 53 -4.46 -33.47 12.69
N PRO A 54 -5.51 -34.30 12.60
CA PRO A 54 -5.54 -35.45 11.67
C PRO A 54 -5.31 -35.06 10.21
N ASP A 55 -5.81 -33.89 9.82
CA ASP A 55 -5.69 -33.39 8.45
C ASP A 55 -4.30 -32.80 8.12
N ALA A 56 -3.40 -32.68 9.09
CA ALA A 56 -2.03 -32.20 8.86
C ALA A 56 -1.15 -33.22 8.12
N GLU A 57 -1.56 -34.49 8.06
CA GLU A 57 -0.80 -35.52 7.35
C GLU A 57 -0.59 -35.14 5.87
N GLY A 58 0.69 -35.10 5.47
CA GLY A 58 1.11 -34.76 4.11
C GLY A 58 1.26 -33.26 3.82
N VAL A 59 1.04 -32.37 4.80
CA VAL A 59 1.21 -30.92 4.67
C VAL A 59 2.50 -30.48 5.34
N GLU A 60 3.35 -29.71 4.65
CA GLU A 60 4.54 -29.12 5.25
C GLU A 60 4.18 -27.91 6.12
N LEU A 61 4.51 -27.96 7.41
CA LEU A 61 4.20 -26.89 8.38
C LEU A 61 5.47 -26.17 8.84
N HIS A 62 5.54 -24.87 8.58
CA HIS A 62 6.68 -24.01 8.92
C HIS A 62 6.29 -22.92 9.92
N ALA A 63 7.18 -22.63 10.87
CA ALA A 63 7.04 -21.53 11.81
C ALA A 63 8.01 -20.40 11.42
N GLU A 64 7.50 -19.17 11.41
CA GLU A 64 8.26 -17.96 11.13
C GLU A 64 7.89 -16.87 12.14
N TRP A 65 8.81 -15.97 12.45
CA TRP A 65 8.57 -14.94 13.47
C TRP A 65 9.33 -13.64 13.23
N GLY A 66 8.87 -12.59 13.92
CA GLY A 66 9.46 -11.25 13.91
C GLY A 66 8.49 -10.20 13.42
N ASP A 67 8.85 -8.93 13.63
CA ASP A 67 8.09 -7.78 13.18
C ASP A 67 8.22 -7.59 11.65
N LEU A 68 7.14 -7.89 10.93
CA LEU A 68 7.08 -7.78 9.46
C LEU A 68 7.14 -6.34 8.95
N PHE A 69 6.99 -5.34 9.83
CA PHE A 69 7.05 -3.92 9.48
C PHE A 69 8.48 -3.36 9.55
N LEU A 70 9.47 -4.20 9.83
CA LEU A 70 10.88 -3.84 9.92
C LEU A 70 11.72 -4.54 8.84
N ARG A 71 12.92 -4.04 8.62
CA ARG A 71 14.00 -4.80 7.95
C ARG A 71 14.40 -6.05 8.76
N TYR A 72 14.85 -7.07 8.05
CA TYR A 72 15.02 -8.42 8.57
C TYR A 72 16.00 -8.47 9.75
N GLU A 73 17.06 -7.67 9.74
CA GLU A 73 18.07 -7.62 10.81
C GLU A 73 17.52 -7.05 12.12
N LEU A 74 16.43 -6.29 12.06
CA LEU A 74 15.80 -5.65 13.21
C LEU A 74 14.51 -6.35 13.67
N LYS A 75 14.04 -7.38 12.94
CA LYS A 75 12.70 -7.99 13.12
C LYS A 75 12.46 -8.53 14.53
N ASP A 76 13.51 -8.98 15.22
CA ASP A 76 13.44 -9.58 16.56
C ASP A 76 13.71 -8.56 17.69
N ARG A 77 14.03 -7.30 17.35
CA ARG A 77 14.28 -6.25 18.34
C ARG A 77 12.98 -5.61 18.80
N ARG A 78 12.90 -5.24 20.08
CA ARG A 78 11.75 -4.47 20.60
C ARG A 78 11.78 -3.06 20.03
N ARG A 79 10.61 -2.53 19.69
CA ARG A 79 10.44 -1.17 19.16
C ARG A 79 11.14 -0.10 20.00
N LEU A 80 11.04 -0.18 21.34
CA LEU A 80 11.69 0.76 22.25
C LEU A 80 13.22 0.76 22.11
N ASP A 81 13.82 -0.42 21.92
CA ASP A 81 15.28 -0.56 21.77
C ASP A 81 15.75 -0.06 20.40
N ILE A 82 14.92 -0.16 19.35
CA ILE A 82 15.20 0.40 18.01
C ILE A 82 15.14 1.92 18.05
N VAL A 83 14.06 2.47 18.63
CA VAL A 83 13.84 3.93 18.70
C VAL A 83 14.84 4.60 19.66
N GLY A 84 15.39 3.86 20.62
CA GLY A 84 16.50 4.31 21.49
C GLY A 84 17.87 4.35 20.80
N ASP A 85 18.07 3.57 19.75
CA ASP A 85 19.33 3.40 19.04
C ASP A 85 19.40 4.37 17.84
N ALA A 86 20.43 5.22 17.78
CA ALA A 86 20.53 6.24 16.75
C ALA A 86 20.67 5.65 15.33
N GLY A 87 21.49 4.61 15.15
CA GLY A 87 21.69 3.99 13.84
C GLY A 87 20.48 3.21 13.37
N ALA A 88 19.86 2.44 14.27
CA ALA A 88 18.64 1.69 13.95
C ALA A 88 17.45 2.63 13.69
N ARG A 89 17.34 3.74 14.44
CA ARG A 89 16.30 4.75 14.23
C ARG A 89 16.46 5.49 12.90
N ALA A 90 17.68 5.84 12.50
CA ALA A 90 17.93 6.42 11.18
C ALA A 90 17.54 5.42 10.07
N ALA A 91 17.99 4.17 10.16
CA ALA A 91 17.70 3.14 9.15
C ALA A 91 16.20 2.91 8.92
N ILE A 92 15.39 2.84 9.99
CA ILE A 92 13.94 2.70 9.81
C ILE A 92 13.29 3.96 9.22
N LEU A 93 13.85 5.15 9.45
CA LEU A 93 13.31 6.39 8.88
C LEU A 93 13.62 6.48 7.40
N ASP A 94 14.82 6.06 7.00
CA ASP A 94 15.20 5.92 5.60
C ASP A 94 14.29 4.90 4.89
N ASP A 95 14.05 3.75 5.52
CA ASP A 95 13.12 2.72 5.01
C ASP A 95 11.69 3.27 4.85
N LEU A 96 11.23 4.12 5.76
CA LEU A 96 9.87 4.66 5.74
C LEU A 96 9.72 5.82 4.74
N MET A 97 10.66 6.77 4.76
CA MET A 97 10.55 8.06 4.08
C MET A 97 11.30 8.14 2.76
N GLY A 98 12.31 7.29 2.55
CA GLY A 98 13.14 7.26 1.34
C GLY A 98 12.43 6.64 0.12
N PRO A 99 13.11 6.53 -1.03
CA PRO A 99 12.58 5.85 -2.21
C PRO A 99 12.35 4.35 -1.96
N LEU A 100 11.42 3.74 -2.70
CA LEU A 100 11.31 2.28 -2.75
C LEU A 100 12.40 1.73 -3.70
N THR A 101 13.34 0.96 -3.17
CA THR A 101 14.41 0.33 -3.93
C THR A 101 14.32 -1.20 -3.88
N ASP A 102 14.97 -1.88 -4.82
CA ASP A 102 15.07 -3.34 -4.81
C ASP A 102 15.73 -3.87 -3.53
N GLU A 103 16.77 -3.20 -3.06
CA GLU A 103 17.46 -3.51 -1.81
C GLU A 103 16.52 -3.40 -0.60
N LEU A 104 15.64 -2.38 -0.57
CA LEU A 104 14.68 -2.21 0.51
C LEU A 104 13.65 -3.35 0.52
N VAL A 105 13.22 -3.82 -0.65
CA VAL A 105 12.32 -4.97 -0.76
C VAL A 105 13.01 -6.23 -0.23
N GLU A 106 14.24 -6.49 -0.67
CA GLU A 106 15.00 -7.69 -0.32
C GLU A 106 15.38 -7.76 1.16
N SER A 107 15.79 -6.63 1.73
CA SER A 107 16.14 -6.51 3.16
C SER A 107 14.92 -6.41 4.08
N SER A 108 13.72 -6.14 3.57
CA SER A 108 12.50 -6.14 4.38
C SER A 108 12.16 -7.54 4.91
N THR A 109 11.64 -7.63 6.13
CA THR A 109 11.24 -8.93 6.70
C THR A 109 10.18 -9.62 5.86
N LEU A 110 9.19 -8.86 5.39
CA LEU A 110 8.14 -9.37 4.50
C LEU A 110 8.72 -9.86 3.16
N GLY A 111 9.60 -9.09 2.53
CA GLY A 111 10.24 -9.48 1.27
C GLY A 111 11.09 -10.73 1.41
N THR A 112 11.89 -10.85 2.47
CA THR A 112 12.67 -12.06 2.78
C THR A 112 11.76 -13.29 2.94
N LEU A 113 10.63 -13.15 3.63
CA LEU A 113 9.67 -14.23 3.86
C LEU A 113 9.01 -14.71 2.54
N LEU A 114 8.57 -13.77 1.71
CA LEU A 114 7.93 -14.08 0.43
C LEU A 114 8.93 -14.65 -0.58
N ALA A 115 10.18 -14.16 -0.58
CA ALA A 115 11.25 -14.71 -1.39
C ALA A 115 11.55 -16.17 -1.02
N ARG A 116 11.58 -16.49 0.28
CA ARG A 116 11.87 -17.84 0.82
C ARG A 116 10.77 -18.86 0.48
N TYR A 117 9.51 -18.52 0.74
CA TYR A 117 8.41 -19.49 0.66
C TYR A 117 7.62 -19.45 -0.65
N GLN A 118 7.71 -18.35 -1.40
CA GLN A 118 7.02 -18.16 -2.68
C GLN A 118 5.52 -18.54 -2.59
N PRO A 119 4.76 -18.00 -1.62
CA PRO A 119 3.39 -18.42 -1.38
C PRO A 119 2.46 -18.06 -2.53
N GLU A 120 1.56 -18.96 -2.90
CA GLU A 120 0.51 -18.69 -3.88
C GLU A 120 -0.70 -18.00 -3.24
N VAL A 121 -0.98 -18.31 -1.97
CA VAL A 121 -1.99 -17.64 -1.15
C VAL A 121 -1.33 -17.01 0.06
N ILE A 122 -1.64 -15.75 0.31
CA ILE A 122 -1.33 -15.08 1.57
C ILE A 122 -2.65 -14.73 2.25
N VAL A 123 -2.78 -15.08 3.52
CA VAL A 123 -3.84 -14.54 4.36
C VAL A 123 -3.21 -13.74 5.48
N ASP A 124 -3.52 -12.45 5.52
CA ASP A 124 -3.01 -11.52 6.52
C ASP A 124 -4.02 -11.32 7.64
N CYS A 125 -3.75 -11.96 8.78
CA CYS A 125 -4.52 -11.88 10.01
C CYS A 125 -3.98 -10.81 11.00
N ILE A 126 -2.94 -10.05 10.63
CA ILE A 126 -2.34 -9.04 11.50
C ILE A 126 -3.27 -7.84 11.60
N ASN A 127 -3.54 -7.34 12.81
CA ASN A 127 -4.29 -6.11 12.97
C ASN A 127 -3.39 -4.87 12.72
N THR A 128 -2.99 -4.65 11.47
CA THR A 128 -2.07 -3.57 11.04
C THR A 128 -2.49 -2.20 11.58
N ALA A 129 -3.80 -1.94 11.62
CA ALA A 129 -4.34 -0.70 12.15
C ALA A 129 -4.09 -0.54 13.66
N THR A 130 -4.21 -1.61 14.45
CA THR A 130 -3.83 -1.59 15.87
C THR A 130 -2.33 -1.35 16.03
N VAL A 131 -1.50 -2.10 15.29
CA VAL A 131 -0.03 -2.02 15.39
C VAL A 131 0.47 -0.60 15.20
N PHE A 132 -0.07 0.14 14.23
CA PHE A 132 0.30 1.53 13.99
C PHE A 132 -0.35 2.50 14.97
N ALA A 133 -1.67 2.40 15.22
CA ALA A 133 -2.38 3.35 16.08
C ALA A 133 -1.80 3.41 17.51
N TYR A 134 -1.39 2.27 18.06
CA TYR A 134 -0.86 2.16 19.42
C TYR A 134 0.52 2.79 19.61
N GLN A 135 1.20 3.19 18.54
CA GLN A 135 2.41 4.02 18.63
C GLN A 135 2.13 5.45 19.12
N ASN A 136 0.84 5.83 19.25
CA ASN A 136 0.34 7.05 19.89
C ASN A 136 1.04 8.33 19.41
N THR A 137 0.87 8.63 18.12
CA THR A 137 1.45 9.81 17.48
C THR A 137 1.01 11.12 18.16
N PHE A 138 -0.19 11.14 18.76
CA PHE A 138 -0.72 12.30 19.48
C PHE A 138 0.09 12.60 20.75
N ALA A 139 0.38 11.58 21.57
CA ALA A 139 1.22 11.76 22.75
C ALA A 139 2.65 12.16 22.36
N SER A 140 3.19 11.57 21.28
CA SER A 140 4.50 11.93 20.73
C SER A 140 4.55 13.41 20.29
N ALA A 141 3.56 13.87 19.53
CA ALA A 141 3.46 15.26 19.08
C ALA A 141 3.34 16.25 20.25
N MET A 142 2.54 15.90 21.26
CA MET A 142 2.38 16.76 22.44
C MET A 142 3.68 16.89 23.23
N LYS A 143 4.38 15.78 23.49
CA LYS A 143 5.70 15.80 24.15
C LYS A 143 6.72 16.61 23.38
N LEU A 144 6.76 16.47 22.05
CA LEU A 144 7.65 17.25 21.19
C LEU A 144 7.35 18.75 21.29
N ARG A 145 6.07 19.13 21.28
CA ARG A 145 5.64 20.53 21.42
C ARG A 145 5.93 21.11 22.81
N GLU A 146 5.72 20.33 23.87
CA GLU A 146 6.03 20.75 25.24
C GLU A 146 7.52 21.00 25.41
N ARG A 147 8.36 20.10 24.88
CA ARG A 147 9.81 20.27 24.87
C ARG A 147 10.24 21.51 24.11
N ALA A 148 9.69 21.72 22.91
CA ALA A 148 9.96 22.92 22.11
C ALA A 148 9.58 24.22 22.87
N LYS A 149 8.48 24.21 23.62
CA LYS A 149 8.06 25.36 24.45
C LYS A 149 8.96 25.60 25.65
N ALA A 150 9.41 24.53 26.31
CA ALA A 150 10.24 24.63 27.52
C ALA A 150 11.68 25.03 27.21
N GLU A 151 12.26 24.48 26.14
CA GLU A 151 13.68 24.60 25.82
C GLU A 151 13.96 25.58 24.66
N GLY A 152 12.93 26.05 23.95
CA GLY A 152 13.07 26.89 22.76
C GLY A 152 13.68 26.18 21.54
N SER A 153 13.94 24.88 21.64
CA SER A 153 14.51 24.03 20.59
C SER A 153 14.08 22.57 20.79
N VAL A 154 14.34 21.72 19.79
CA VAL A 154 14.17 20.27 19.85
C VAL A 154 15.40 19.60 19.23
N ASP A 155 15.88 18.52 19.85
CA ASP A 155 17.00 17.75 19.30
C ASP A 155 16.54 16.81 18.17
N LEU A 156 17.51 16.36 17.36
CA LEU A 156 17.26 15.44 16.26
C LEU A 156 16.59 14.14 16.72
N GLU A 157 17.02 13.60 17.86
CA GLU A 157 16.45 12.39 18.43
C GLU A 157 14.93 12.54 18.68
N ALA A 158 14.48 13.63 19.29
CA ALA A 158 13.05 13.85 19.52
C ALA A 158 12.26 13.97 18.21
N VAL A 159 12.83 14.61 17.19
CA VAL A 159 12.23 14.72 15.84
C VAL A 159 12.11 13.35 15.19
N GLU A 160 13.21 12.59 15.14
CA GLU A 160 13.26 11.24 14.56
C GLU A 160 12.31 10.28 15.27
N ARG A 161 12.25 10.33 16.60
CA ARG A 161 11.30 9.54 17.40
C ARG A 161 9.86 9.87 17.04
N HIS A 162 9.55 11.15 16.79
CA HIS A 162 8.21 11.54 16.37
C HIS A 162 7.89 11.04 14.96
N MET A 163 8.79 11.25 14.00
CA MET A 163 8.63 10.78 12.61
C MET A 163 8.37 9.27 12.55
N ALA A 164 9.08 8.49 13.38
CA ALA A 164 8.93 7.04 13.48
C ALA A 164 7.54 6.58 13.99
N THR A 165 6.70 7.50 14.50
CA THR A 165 5.32 7.22 14.95
C THR A 165 4.25 7.62 13.94
N MET A 166 4.62 8.22 12.80
CA MET A 166 3.65 8.63 11.79
C MET A 166 2.98 7.40 11.17
N TYR A 167 1.65 7.41 11.15
CA TYR A 167 0.87 6.23 10.75
C TYR A 167 0.88 5.97 9.24
N LEU A 168 0.70 7.01 8.42
CA LEU A 168 0.57 6.86 6.97
C LEU A 168 1.87 6.43 6.28
N PRO A 169 3.06 6.97 6.60
CA PRO A 169 4.31 6.48 6.02
C PRO A 169 4.52 4.98 6.26
N GLN A 170 4.23 4.48 7.46
CA GLN A 170 4.32 3.05 7.79
C GLN A 170 3.35 2.21 6.97
N LEU A 171 2.10 2.65 6.84
CA LEU A 171 1.10 1.93 6.06
C LEU A 171 1.42 1.92 4.56
N ILE A 172 1.78 3.07 3.99
CA ILE A 172 2.12 3.20 2.57
C ILE A 172 3.32 2.32 2.25
N ARG A 173 4.38 2.40 3.06
CA ARG A 173 5.58 1.57 2.88
C ARG A 173 5.25 0.08 2.95
N HIS A 174 4.47 -0.33 3.94
CA HIS A 174 4.07 -1.73 4.09
C HIS A 174 3.32 -2.25 2.87
N VAL A 175 2.38 -1.47 2.31
CA VAL A 175 1.63 -1.85 1.11
C VAL A 175 2.54 -1.90 -0.13
N GLN A 176 3.47 -0.96 -0.28
CA GLN A 176 4.44 -0.96 -1.37
C GLN A 176 5.34 -2.20 -1.33
N LEU A 177 5.88 -2.53 -0.16
CA LEU A 177 6.70 -3.73 0.06
C LEU A 177 5.89 -5.01 -0.20
N ALA A 178 4.66 -5.07 0.29
CA ALA A 178 3.79 -6.21 0.08
C ALA A 178 3.50 -6.43 -1.41
N LEU A 179 3.11 -5.38 -2.14
CA LEU A 179 2.85 -5.46 -3.59
C LEU A 179 4.09 -5.97 -4.33
N GLU A 180 5.24 -5.34 -4.11
CA GLU A 180 6.46 -5.65 -4.86
C GLU A 180 6.98 -7.05 -4.53
N ALA A 181 6.99 -7.43 -3.25
CA ALA A 181 7.37 -8.77 -2.83
C ALA A 181 6.42 -9.84 -3.41
N MET A 182 5.10 -9.59 -3.42
CA MET A 182 4.11 -10.51 -3.99
C MET A 182 4.23 -10.67 -5.50
N ARG A 183 4.57 -9.59 -6.23
CA ARG A 183 4.87 -9.66 -7.67
C ARG A 183 6.07 -10.55 -7.93
N ARG A 184 7.16 -10.38 -7.17
CA ARG A 184 8.38 -11.20 -7.28
C ARG A 184 8.11 -12.67 -6.94
N SER A 185 7.30 -12.94 -5.91
CA SER A 185 6.95 -14.31 -5.50
C SER A 185 5.83 -14.94 -6.33
N ARG A 186 5.26 -14.23 -7.30
CA ARG A 186 4.12 -14.66 -8.12
C ARG A 186 2.93 -15.12 -7.27
N THR A 187 2.68 -14.41 -6.16
CA THR A 187 1.51 -14.64 -5.32
C THR A 187 0.25 -14.46 -6.17
N GLN A 188 -0.71 -15.37 -6.05
CA GLN A 188 -1.94 -15.34 -6.85
C GLN A 188 -3.07 -14.64 -6.10
N LEU A 189 -3.15 -14.83 -4.79
CA LEU A 189 -4.22 -14.31 -3.95
C LEU A 189 -3.68 -13.78 -2.61
N TYR A 190 -4.12 -12.57 -2.25
CA TYR A 190 -3.91 -11.95 -0.96
C TYR A 190 -5.27 -11.66 -0.31
N VAL A 191 -5.51 -12.19 0.89
CA VAL A 191 -6.73 -11.95 1.66
C VAL A 191 -6.37 -11.24 2.95
N LYS A 192 -6.90 -10.04 3.17
CA LYS A 192 -6.76 -9.32 4.43
C LYS A 192 -7.92 -9.65 5.37
N ILE A 193 -7.62 -9.98 6.62
CA ILE A 193 -8.59 -9.93 7.72
C ILE A 193 -8.41 -8.58 8.40
N GLY A 194 -9.30 -7.64 8.05
CA GLY A 194 -9.23 -6.25 8.48
C GLY A 194 -9.93 -6.00 9.81
N THR A 195 -10.06 -4.72 10.15
CA THR A 195 -10.87 -4.25 11.28
C THR A 195 -11.64 -2.99 10.87
N ALA A 196 -12.72 -2.67 11.58
CA ALA A 196 -13.37 -1.35 11.51
C ALA A 196 -12.88 -0.39 12.61
N GLY A 197 -12.07 -0.89 13.57
CA GLY A 197 -11.62 -0.14 14.74
C GLY A 197 -12.61 -0.13 15.90
N THR A 198 -13.92 -0.07 15.64
CA THR A 198 -14.99 0.03 16.66
C THR A 198 -15.81 -1.24 16.85
N GLY A 199 -15.48 -2.34 16.16
CA GLY A 199 -16.27 -3.57 16.23
C GLY A 199 -17.72 -3.37 15.78
N GLY A 200 -17.94 -2.69 14.65
CA GLY A 200 -19.27 -2.43 14.08
C GLY A 200 -20.07 -1.31 14.75
N MET A 201 -19.64 -0.85 15.92
CA MET A 201 -20.26 0.27 16.61
C MET A 201 -19.98 1.61 15.92
N GLY A 202 -20.89 2.58 16.09
CA GLY A 202 -20.71 3.94 15.61
C GLY A 202 -19.74 4.78 16.46
N LEU A 203 -19.72 6.09 16.23
CA LEU A 203 -18.91 7.05 17.00
C LEU A 203 -19.31 7.13 18.49
N ASN A 204 -20.46 6.57 18.86
CA ASN A 204 -21.00 6.53 20.21
C ASN A 204 -20.62 5.25 21.00
N ILE A 205 -19.57 4.53 20.58
CA ILE A 205 -19.11 3.30 21.22
C ILE A 205 -18.87 3.47 22.74
N PRO A 206 -19.47 2.63 23.60
CA PRO A 206 -19.36 2.78 25.06
C PRO A 206 -18.09 2.15 25.66
N PHE A 207 -17.32 1.39 24.87
CA PHE A 207 -16.21 0.55 25.33
C PHE A 207 -14.82 1.23 25.22
N THR A 208 -14.70 2.50 25.63
CA THR A 208 -13.44 3.25 25.55
C THR A 208 -12.75 3.42 26.90
N HIS A 209 -11.42 3.25 26.93
CA HIS A 209 -10.61 3.42 28.14
C HIS A 209 -10.30 4.89 28.53
N SER A 210 -10.93 5.88 27.88
CA SER A 210 -10.62 7.32 28.07
C SER A 210 -11.86 8.20 28.26
N GLU A 211 -11.63 9.39 28.83
CA GLU A 211 -12.63 10.46 29.01
C GLU A 211 -13.22 10.96 27.69
N GLU A 212 -12.44 10.97 26.59
CA GLU A 212 -12.94 11.24 25.23
C GLU A 212 -13.70 10.01 24.69
N ARG A 213 -14.95 10.22 24.24
CA ARG A 213 -15.83 9.19 23.65
C ARG A 213 -16.18 9.57 22.19
N PRO A 214 -15.55 8.96 21.17
CA PRO A 214 -14.49 7.94 21.23
C PRO A 214 -13.09 8.59 21.33
N SER A 215 -12.11 7.81 21.81
CA SER A 215 -10.73 8.30 21.95
C SER A 215 -10.07 8.58 20.60
N ARG A 216 -9.16 9.56 20.54
CA ARG A 216 -8.34 9.82 19.33
C ARG A 216 -7.57 8.60 18.85
N MET A 217 -7.11 7.75 19.77
CA MET A 217 -6.40 6.52 19.44
C MET A 217 -7.31 5.50 18.77
N LEU A 218 -8.55 5.37 19.24
CA LEU A 218 -9.55 4.50 18.63
C LEU A 218 -9.93 5.00 17.22
N LEU A 219 -10.17 6.31 17.07
CA LEU A 219 -10.43 6.91 15.76
C LEU A 219 -9.24 6.78 14.81
N ALA A 220 -8.01 6.88 15.30
CA ALA A 220 -6.82 6.63 14.50
C ALA A 220 -6.78 5.19 13.97
N LYS A 221 -7.14 4.19 14.78
CA LYS A 221 -7.28 2.79 14.33
C LYS A 221 -8.31 2.68 13.19
N SER A 222 -9.49 3.28 13.34
CA SER A 222 -10.51 3.29 12.27
C SER A 222 -10.01 3.99 11.00
N SER A 223 -9.35 5.14 11.12
CA SER A 223 -8.79 5.89 9.99
C SER A 223 -7.72 5.10 9.24
N ILE A 224 -6.80 4.45 9.95
CA ILE A 224 -5.76 3.60 9.35
C ILE A 224 -6.39 2.37 8.69
N ALA A 225 -7.41 1.77 9.31
CA ALA A 225 -8.11 0.63 8.72
C ALA A 225 -8.85 1.00 7.43
N GLY A 226 -9.46 2.19 7.37
CA GLY A 226 -10.06 2.74 6.14
C GLY A 226 -9.01 3.04 5.07
N ALA A 227 -7.89 3.67 5.45
CA ALA A 227 -6.77 3.92 4.54
C ALA A 227 -6.20 2.61 3.97
N HIS A 228 -6.05 1.58 4.81
CA HIS A 228 -5.56 0.27 4.37
C HIS A 228 -6.52 -0.36 3.35
N THR A 229 -7.84 -0.30 3.60
CA THR A 229 -8.88 -0.77 2.66
C THR A 229 -8.72 -0.12 1.29
N LEU A 230 -8.56 1.21 1.24
CA LEU A 230 -8.41 1.94 -0.02
C LEU A 230 -7.09 1.63 -0.72
N LEU A 231 -6.00 1.43 0.02
CA LEU A 231 -4.73 0.99 -0.54
C LEU A 231 -4.81 -0.43 -1.11
N LEU A 232 -5.51 -1.34 -0.46
CA LEU A 232 -5.80 -2.68 -0.99
C LEU A 232 -6.70 -2.64 -2.23
N TYR A 233 -7.67 -1.73 -2.28
CA TYR A 233 -8.46 -1.46 -3.48
C TYR A 233 -7.60 -0.99 -4.67
N LEU A 234 -6.61 -0.12 -4.43
CA LEU A 234 -5.64 0.28 -5.46
C LEU A 234 -4.75 -0.90 -5.89
N MET A 235 -4.27 -1.69 -4.93
CA MET A 235 -3.48 -2.90 -5.21
C MET A 235 -4.27 -3.89 -6.08
N ALA A 236 -5.55 -4.12 -5.78
CA ALA A 236 -6.44 -4.97 -6.55
C ALA A 236 -6.64 -4.52 -8.02
N ARG A 237 -6.35 -3.25 -8.31
CA ARG A 237 -6.48 -2.61 -9.64
C ARG A 237 -5.13 -2.39 -10.32
N THR A 238 -4.05 -2.88 -9.71
CA THR A 238 -2.69 -2.75 -10.25
C THR A 238 -2.38 -3.94 -11.17
N PRO A 239 -2.00 -3.72 -12.44
CA PRO A 239 -1.61 -4.81 -13.33
C PRO A 239 -0.46 -5.65 -12.78
N GLY A 240 -0.57 -6.98 -12.89
CA GLY A 240 0.43 -7.91 -12.37
C GLY A 240 0.42 -8.09 -10.84
N ALA A 241 -0.44 -7.38 -10.10
CA ALA A 241 -0.67 -7.63 -8.67
C ALA A 241 -1.48 -8.93 -8.46
N PRO A 242 -1.42 -9.56 -7.26
CA PRO A 242 -2.31 -10.66 -6.91
C PRO A 242 -3.78 -10.23 -6.94
N ALA A 243 -4.70 -11.19 -6.98
CA ALA A 243 -6.07 -10.93 -6.57
C ALA A 243 -6.07 -10.50 -5.10
N VAL A 244 -6.76 -9.40 -4.78
CA VAL A 244 -6.79 -8.84 -3.42
C VAL A 244 -8.23 -8.86 -2.92
N LYS A 245 -8.43 -9.36 -1.71
CA LYS A 245 -9.72 -9.43 -1.01
C LYS A 245 -9.55 -8.95 0.43
N GLU A 246 -10.65 -8.49 1.03
CA GLU A 246 -10.65 -8.15 2.45
C GLU A 246 -11.95 -8.59 3.14
N ILE A 247 -11.82 -9.35 4.23
CA ILE A 247 -12.90 -9.63 5.17
C ILE A 247 -12.73 -8.71 6.38
N LYS A 248 -13.75 -7.93 6.74
CA LYS A 248 -13.73 -7.07 7.94
C LYS A 248 -14.75 -7.53 8.97
N PRO A 249 -14.34 -8.24 10.02
CA PRO A 249 -15.20 -8.49 11.16
C PRO A 249 -15.62 -7.17 11.83
N THR A 250 -16.93 -7.00 12.01
CA THR A 250 -17.55 -5.84 12.67
C THR A 250 -18.30 -6.25 13.95
N ALA A 251 -17.79 -7.25 14.65
CA ALA A 251 -18.23 -7.70 15.96
C ALA A 251 -17.00 -8.10 16.78
N ALA A 252 -17.14 -8.35 18.08
CA ALA A 252 -16.05 -8.91 18.87
C ALA A 252 -15.71 -10.32 18.35
N ILE A 253 -14.43 -10.63 18.14
CA ILE A 253 -14.04 -12.00 17.75
C ILE A 253 -13.94 -12.81 19.04
N SER A 254 -14.78 -13.84 19.15
CA SER A 254 -15.02 -14.73 20.31
C SER A 254 -13.86 -14.89 21.33
N TRP A 255 -13.30 -16.09 21.53
CA TRP A 255 -12.23 -16.28 22.53
C TRP A 255 -11.25 -17.37 22.15
N LYS A 256 -10.02 -17.23 22.64
CA LYS A 256 -8.97 -18.25 22.54
C LYS A 256 -9.14 -19.33 23.60
N ARG A 257 -9.47 -18.93 24.83
CA ARG A 257 -9.65 -19.83 25.98
C ARG A 257 -10.48 -19.20 27.07
N ILE A 258 -11.04 -20.03 27.92
CA ILE A 258 -11.69 -19.66 29.18
C ILE A 258 -10.93 -20.34 30.30
N GLY A 259 -10.66 -19.62 31.39
CA GLY A 259 -9.88 -20.16 32.49
C GLY A 259 -10.08 -19.44 33.82
N PHE A 260 -9.39 -19.94 34.82
CA PHE A 260 -9.27 -19.33 36.14
C PHE A 260 -7.78 -19.20 36.47
N GLY A 261 -7.36 -18.04 36.98
CA GLY A 261 -5.97 -17.80 37.33
C GLY A 261 -5.65 -16.33 37.55
N GLU A 262 -4.37 -15.98 37.49
CA GLU A 262 -3.89 -14.61 37.61
C GLU A 262 -4.36 -13.76 36.42
N ILE A 263 -4.86 -12.56 36.72
CA ILE A 263 -5.26 -11.58 35.73
C ILE A 263 -4.05 -10.73 35.38
N THR A 264 -3.67 -10.75 34.11
CA THR A 264 -2.51 -10.01 33.59
C THR A 264 -2.93 -8.82 32.74
N ARG A 265 -2.18 -7.73 32.83
CA ARG A 265 -2.28 -6.57 31.92
C ARG A 265 -0.90 -6.30 31.31
N GLY A 266 -0.80 -6.34 29.98
CA GLY A 266 0.49 -6.21 29.28
C GLY A 266 1.51 -7.29 29.68
N GLY A 267 1.05 -8.51 29.91
CA GLY A 267 1.88 -9.65 30.32
C GLY A 267 2.33 -9.63 31.79
N ARG A 268 1.94 -8.62 32.58
CA ARG A 268 2.27 -8.54 34.02
C ARG A 268 1.03 -8.80 34.87
N PRO A 269 1.13 -9.61 35.95
CA PRO A 269 0.04 -9.77 36.90
C PRO A 269 -0.39 -8.42 37.48
N ILE A 270 -1.70 -8.24 37.64
CA ILE A 270 -2.24 -7.08 38.34
C ILE A 270 -2.08 -7.35 39.86
N PRO A 271 -1.35 -6.52 40.62
CA PRO A 271 -1.22 -6.73 42.06
C PRO A 271 -2.57 -6.50 42.74
N ARG A 272 -2.92 -7.35 43.69
CA ARG A 272 -4.09 -7.15 44.55
C ARG A 272 -3.71 -6.17 45.65
N VAL A 273 -4.46 -5.08 45.72
CA VAL A 273 -4.28 -4.01 46.71
C VAL A 273 -5.49 -3.96 47.63
N ASP A 274 -5.24 -3.54 48.87
CA ASP A 274 -6.29 -3.31 49.87
C ASP A 274 -6.14 -1.91 50.46
N ALA A 275 -7.25 -1.30 50.82
CA ALA A 275 -7.26 0.02 51.45
C ALA A 275 -6.86 -0.12 52.92
N THR A 276 -5.95 0.73 53.40
CA THR A 276 -5.58 0.78 54.82
C THR A 276 -6.57 1.62 55.64
N GLY A 277 -7.36 2.46 54.97
CA GLY A 277 -8.44 3.26 55.54
C GLY A 277 -9.03 4.24 54.53
N PRO A 278 -10.16 4.88 54.85
CA PRO A 278 -10.76 5.89 53.99
C PRO A 278 -9.94 7.19 54.01
N VAL A 279 -9.83 7.86 52.86
CA VAL A 279 -9.27 9.21 52.72
C VAL A 279 -10.33 10.21 52.28
N PRO A 280 -10.26 11.49 52.71
CA PRO A 280 -11.14 12.53 52.19
C PRO A 280 -10.98 12.66 50.68
N ALA A 281 -12.08 12.71 49.94
CA ALA A 281 -12.05 12.81 48.47
C ALA A 281 -11.23 14.01 47.95
N SER A 282 -11.22 15.12 48.70
CA SER A 282 -10.42 16.31 48.38
C SER A 282 -8.91 16.12 48.51
N ALA A 283 -8.45 15.08 49.23
CA ALA A 283 -7.04 14.76 49.46
C ALA A 283 -6.65 13.39 48.87
N ALA A 284 -7.59 12.67 48.25
CA ALA A 284 -7.41 11.31 47.76
C ALA A 284 -6.50 11.22 46.51
N PHE A 285 -6.19 12.36 45.88
CA PHE A 285 -5.39 12.44 44.66
C PHE A 285 -4.06 13.19 44.86
N ASP A 286 -3.72 13.52 46.10
CA ASP A 286 -2.44 14.10 46.49
C ASP A 286 -1.46 12.99 46.94
N GLY A 287 -0.18 13.32 47.18
CA GLY A 287 0.84 12.35 47.63
C GLY A 287 0.51 11.62 48.95
N ALA A 288 -0.45 12.10 49.75
CA ALA A 288 -0.95 11.42 50.94
C ALA A 288 -1.72 10.12 50.63
N ALA A 289 -2.12 9.89 49.37
CA ALA A 289 -2.82 8.69 48.93
C ALA A 289 -1.96 7.42 48.98
N GLU A 290 -0.62 7.53 48.95
CA GLU A 290 0.27 6.35 49.01
C GLU A 290 0.19 5.61 50.35
N ALA A 291 -0.18 6.29 51.44
CA ALA A 291 -0.38 5.65 52.75
C ALA A 291 -1.77 5.02 52.91
N ALA A 292 -2.70 5.27 51.97
CA ALA A 292 -4.10 4.88 52.05
C ALA A 292 -4.39 3.47 51.50
N TRP A 293 -3.38 2.80 50.95
CA TRP A 293 -3.48 1.44 50.44
C TRP A 293 -2.18 0.69 50.68
N ARG A 294 -2.25 -0.64 50.56
CA ARG A 294 -1.08 -1.52 50.57
C ARG A 294 -1.26 -2.64 49.56
N GLU A 295 -0.16 -3.14 49.02
CA GLU A 295 -0.20 -4.43 48.32
C GLU A 295 -0.46 -5.55 49.33
N THR A 296 -1.30 -6.50 48.93
CA THR A 296 -1.60 -7.69 49.74
C THR A 296 -0.51 -8.76 49.65
N GLY A 297 0.41 -8.62 48.69
CA GLY A 297 1.41 -9.63 48.34
C GLY A 297 0.89 -10.71 47.37
N GLU A 298 -0.40 -10.65 46.99
CA GLU A 298 -1.03 -11.56 46.03
C GLU A 298 -1.31 -10.87 44.69
N ALA A 299 -1.35 -11.64 43.60
CA ALA A 299 -1.90 -11.20 42.33
C ALA A 299 -3.43 -11.26 42.34
N LEU A 300 -4.08 -10.39 41.58
CA LEU A 300 -5.51 -10.47 41.32
C LEU A 300 -5.79 -11.76 40.53
N THR A 301 -6.61 -12.63 41.09
CA THR A 301 -7.05 -13.87 40.44
C THR A 301 -8.54 -13.85 40.16
N GLY A 302 -8.96 -14.55 39.10
CA GLY A 302 -10.38 -14.64 38.75
C GLY A 302 -10.64 -15.55 37.55
N THR A 303 -11.93 -15.75 37.27
CA THR A 303 -12.41 -16.36 36.03
C THR A 303 -12.30 -15.33 34.91
N PHE A 304 -11.75 -15.75 33.77
CA PHE A 304 -11.58 -14.88 32.61
C PHE A 304 -11.85 -15.61 31.30
N LEU A 305 -12.18 -14.81 30.30
CA LEU A 305 -12.20 -15.12 28.90
C LEU A 305 -11.04 -14.39 28.21
N ASP A 306 -10.25 -15.12 27.43
CA ASP A 306 -9.09 -14.59 26.71
C ASP A 306 -9.52 -14.23 25.27
N ALA A 307 -9.68 -12.93 25.02
CA ALA A 307 -10.07 -12.37 23.72
C ALA A 307 -8.86 -12.06 22.81
N GLY A 308 -7.70 -12.67 23.08
CA GLY A 308 -6.49 -12.50 22.29
C GLY A 308 -5.92 -11.08 22.42
N GLU A 309 -5.80 -10.37 21.29
CA GLU A 309 -5.25 -9.01 21.21
C GLU A 309 -5.99 -8.02 22.12
N ASN A 310 -7.28 -8.26 22.39
CA ASN A 310 -8.10 -7.38 23.24
C ASN A 310 -7.95 -7.66 24.75
N GLY A 311 -7.19 -8.68 25.14
CA GLY A 311 -6.90 -9.01 26.53
C GLY A 311 -7.91 -9.94 27.20
N LEU A 312 -7.96 -9.88 28.53
CA LEU A 312 -8.80 -10.74 29.37
C LEU A 312 -10.08 -10.01 29.78
N PHE A 313 -11.24 -10.67 29.66
CA PHE A 313 -12.53 -10.19 30.13
C PHE A 313 -13.07 -11.06 31.25
N SER A 314 -13.63 -10.44 32.29
CA SER A 314 -14.45 -11.12 33.29
C SER A 314 -15.82 -11.53 32.71
N PRO A 315 -16.55 -12.46 33.35
CA PRO A 315 -17.87 -12.86 32.86
C PRO A 315 -18.86 -11.70 32.66
N PRO A 316 -19.00 -10.72 33.57
CA PRO A 316 -19.90 -9.58 33.36
C PRO A 316 -19.44 -8.62 32.25
N GLU A 317 -18.12 -8.45 32.06
CA GLU A 317 -17.60 -7.66 30.94
C GLU A 317 -17.92 -8.32 29.60
N PHE A 318 -17.74 -9.64 29.51
CA PHE A 318 -18.11 -10.40 28.32
C PHE A 318 -19.62 -10.37 28.06
N GLU A 319 -20.44 -10.58 29.08
CA GLU A 319 -21.90 -10.46 29.01
C GLU A 319 -22.31 -9.07 28.49
N THR A 320 -21.70 -8.01 29.02
CA THR A 320 -21.97 -6.63 28.60
C THR A 320 -21.54 -6.39 27.15
N LEU A 321 -20.36 -6.84 26.75
CA LEU A 321 -19.84 -6.65 25.40
C LEU A 321 -20.73 -7.33 24.36
N THR A 322 -21.21 -8.53 24.69
CA THR A 322 -21.91 -9.43 23.76
C THR A 322 -23.44 -9.37 23.84
N ALA A 323 -23.99 -8.54 24.72
CA ALA A 323 -25.43 -8.38 24.82
C ALA A 323 -26.04 -7.90 23.48
N LEU A 324 -27.26 -8.39 23.21
CA LEU A 324 -28.00 -8.10 21.98
C LEU A 324 -28.09 -6.58 21.72
N GLY A 325 -27.71 -6.16 20.52
CA GLY A 325 -27.71 -4.75 20.11
C GLY A 325 -26.52 -3.91 20.62
N LEU A 326 -25.55 -4.54 21.29
CA LEU A 326 -24.22 -3.94 21.53
C LEU A 326 -23.23 -4.45 20.49
N MET A 327 -21.97 -4.73 20.87
CA MET A 327 -20.94 -5.14 19.91
C MET A 327 -21.20 -6.54 19.36
N GLU A 328 -21.88 -7.39 20.15
CA GLU A 328 -22.13 -8.80 19.83
C GLU A 328 -20.79 -9.52 19.54
N PHE A 329 -20.83 -10.73 19.00
CA PHE A 329 -19.61 -11.44 18.66
C PHE A 329 -19.77 -12.33 17.43
N ILE A 330 -18.63 -12.60 16.79
CA ILE A 330 -18.47 -13.52 15.68
C ILE A 330 -17.39 -14.55 16.04
N THR A 331 -17.55 -15.78 15.56
CA THR A 331 -16.56 -16.83 15.79
C THR A 331 -15.39 -16.72 14.80
N PRO A 332 -14.15 -17.08 15.20
CA PRO A 332 -13.06 -17.19 14.25
C PRO A 332 -13.33 -18.24 13.15
N GLU A 333 -14.17 -19.25 13.42
CA GLU A 333 -14.59 -20.27 12.46
C GLU A 333 -15.44 -19.70 11.32
N GLU A 334 -16.37 -18.78 11.61
CA GLU A 334 -17.19 -18.10 10.59
C GLU A 334 -16.31 -17.22 9.70
N ILE A 335 -15.36 -16.50 10.29
CA ILE A 335 -14.40 -15.69 9.53
C ILE A 335 -13.53 -16.60 8.64
N ALA A 336 -13.02 -17.70 9.19
CA ALA A 336 -12.21 -18.65 8.44
C ALA A 336 -13.01 -19.31 7.31
N GLN A 337 -14.29 -19.63 7.54
CA GLN A 337 -15.16 -20.20 6.53
C GLN A 337 -15.35 -19.23 5.36
N ASP A 338 -15.58 -17.95 5.64
CA ASP A 338 -15.67 -16.93 4.60
C ASP A 338 -14.37 -16.81 3.81
N VAL A 339 -13.22 -16.76 4.49
CA VAL A 339 -11.90 -16.71 3.84
C VAL A 339 -11.67 -17.92 2.94
N VAL A 340 -11.93 -19.15 3.42
CA VAL A 340 -11.77 -20.38 2.63
C VAL A 340 -12.69 -20.37 1.40
N ARG A 341 -13.93 -19.92 1.55
CA ARG A 341 -14.87 -19.78 0.43
C ARG A 341 -14.35 -18.75 -0.58
N GLU A 342 -13.89 -17.61 -0.12
CA GLU A 342 -13.33 -16.56 -0.98
C GLU A 342 -12.06 -17.03 -1.72
N ILE A 343 -11.17 -17.79 -1.07
CA ILE A 343 -10.00 -18.41 -1.72
C ILE A 343 -10.44 -19.34 -2.85
N ARG A 344 -11.48 -20.15 -2.60
CA ARG A 344 -12.04 -21.07 -3.58
C ARG A 344 -12.86 -20.39 -4.69
N GLY A 345 -13.06 -19.08 -4.61
CA GLY A 345 -13.83 -18.29 -5.58
C GLY A 345 -15.35 -18.41 -5.38
N GLN A 346 -15.79 -18.79 -4.19
CA GLN A 346 -17.19 -18.82 -3.80
C GLN A 346 -17.54 -17.50 -3.11
N PRO A 347 -18.30 -16.59 -3.74
CA PRO A 347 -18.59 -15.29 -3.16
C PRO A 347 -19.41 -15.46 -1.88
N THR A 348 -18.97 -14.75 -0.84
CA THR A 348 -19.59 -14.71 0.49
C THR A 348 -20.48 -13.48 0.66
N GLY A 349 -20.18 -12.40 -0.09
CA GLY A 349 -20.78 -11.08 0.12
C GLY A 349 -20.04 -10.24 1.17
N HIS A 350 -18.98 -10.76 1.78
CA HIS A 350 -18.20 -10.09 2.83
C HIS A 350 -16.84 -9.55 2.35
N ASP A 351 -16.51 -9.71 1.07
CA ASP A 351 -15.32 -9.10 0.45
C ASP A 351 -15.53 -7.58 0.24
N VAL A 352 -14.93 -6.79 1.12
CA VAL A 352 -15.05 -5.32 1.13
C VAL A 352 -14.41 -4.70 -0.11
N VAL A 353 -13.32 -5.26 -0.63
CA VAL A 353 -12.66 -4.75 -1.84
C VAL A 353 -13.57 -4.96 -3.05
N ALA A 354 -14.19 -6.14 -3.17
CA ALA A 354 -15.18 -6.39 -4.22
C ALA A 354 -16.42 -5.50 -4.08
N ALA A 355 -16.89 -5.24 -2.86
CA ALA A 355 -18.00 -4.33 -2.61
C ALA A 355 -17.68 -2.89 -3.06
N LEU A 356 -16.48 -2.39 -2.72
CA LEU A 356 -16.01 -1.08 -3.18
C LEU A 356 -15.93 -1.03 -4.71
N ASP A 357 -15.31 -2.03 -5.33
CA ASP A 357 -15.23 -2.15 -6.79
C ASP A 357 -16.62 -2.07 -7.43
N ALA A 358 -17.59 -2.83 -6.91
CA ALA A 358 -18.96 -2.88 -7.42
C ALA A 358 -19.74 -1.56 -7.21
N SER A 359 -19.41 -0.79 -6.19
CA SER A 359 -20.11 0.46 -5.85
C SER A 359 -19.54 1.72 -6.52
N THR A 360 -18.42 1.63 -7.22
CA THR A 360 -17.75 2.79 -7.82
C THR A 360 -18.27 3.11 -9.23
N SER A 361 -18.37 4.40 -9.56
CA SER A 361 -18.76 4.85 -10.89
C SER A 361 -17.59 4.75 -11.88
N GLY A 362 -17.76 3.90 -12.89
CA GLY A 362 -16.78 3.75 -13.99
C GLY A 362 -17.00 4.71 -15.18
N PRO A 363 -16.10 4.67 -16.18
CA PRO A 363 -16.27 5.30 -17.47
C PRO A 363 -17.57 4.85 -18.14
N THR A 364 -18.18 5.77 -18.88
CA THR A 364 -19.46 5.52 -19.54
C THR A 364 -19.32 5.59 -21.06
N TYR A 365 -20.17 4.84 -21.76
CA TYR A 365 -20.29 4.94 -23.22
C TYR A 365 -20.49 6.39 -23.69
N ARG A 366 -21.37 7.14 -23.01
CA ARG A 366 -21.63 8.55 -23.32
C ARG A 366 -20.36 9.41 -23.21
N ALA A 367 -19.53 9.21 -22.19
CA ALA A 367 -18.27 9.93 -22.05
C ALA A 367 -17.30 9.62 -23.20
N GLY A 368 -17.24 8.36 -23.65
CA GLY A 368 -16.45 7.95 -24.82
C GLY A 368 -16.88 8.66 -26.11
N VAL A 369 -18.18 8.84 -26.33
CA VAL A 369 -18.72 9.61 -27.47
C VAL A 369 -18.39 11.10 -27.33
N LEU A 370 -18.64 11.69 -26.15
CA LEU A 370 -18.36 13.11 -25.89
C LEU A 370 -16.88 13.46 -26.04
N ARG A 371 -15.97 12.50 -25.79
CA ARG A 371 -14.54 12.67 -26.06
C ARG A 371 -14.29 13.06 -27.52
N GLN A 372 -14.97 12.44 -28.49
CA GLN A 372 -14.78 12.77 -29.90
C GLN A 372 -15.20 14.22 -30.18
N SER A 373 -16.36 14.64 -29.66
CA SER A 373 -16.83 16.03 -29.80
C SER A 373 -15.88 17.03 -29.14
N ALA A 374 -15.34 16.73 -27.96
CA ALA A 374 -14.38 17.58 -27.27
C ALA A 374 -13.06 17.70 -28.06
N MET A 375 -12.52 16.59 -28.55
CA MET A 375 -11.29 16.60 -29.36
C MET A 375 -11.48 17.38 -30.67
N ALA A 376 -12.57 17.14 -31.40
CA ALA A 376 -12.87 17.87 -32.63
C ALA A 376 -12.96 19.38 -32.39
N ARG A 377 -13.63 19.80 -31.30
CA ARG A 377 -13.71 21.23 -30.96
C ARG A 377 -12.35 21.83 -30.59
N MET A 378 -11.49 21.09 -29.90
CA MET A 378 -10.13 21.56 -29.60
C MET A 378 -9.25 21.64 -30.85
N GLU A 379 -9.41 20.74 -31.81
CA GLU A 379 -8.73 20.79 -33.11
C GLU A 379 -9.19 21.98 -33.95
N GLU A 380 -10.50 22.26 -33.98
CA GLU A 380 -11.06 23.47 -34.63
C GLU A 380 -10.50 24.76 -34.03
N LEU A 381 -10.43 24.87 -32.70
CA LEU A 381 -9.89 26.04 -32.01
C LEU A 381 -8.39 26.24 -32.28
N GLN A 382 -7.61 25.15 -32.33
CA GLN A 382 -6.21 25.23 -32.69
C GLN A 382 -6.03 25.72 -34.14
N ALA A 383 -6.86 25.24 -35.06
CA ALA A 383 -6.85 25.70 -36.45
C ALA A 383 -7.27 27.18 -36.59
N GLU A 384 -8.30 27.62 -35.85
CA GLU A 384 -8.77 29.02 -35.83
C GLU A 384 -7.66 29.98 -35.37
N HIS A 385 -6.89 29.58 -34.37
CA HIS A 385 -5.83 30.41 -33.79
C HIS A 385 -4.45 30.19 -34.39
N GLY A 386 -4.28 29.21 -35.28
CA GLY A 386 -2.97 28.86 -35.85
C GLY A 386 -1.94 28.43 -34.81
N MET A 387 -2.38 27.87 -33.68
CA MET A 387 -1.54 27.49 -32.55
C MET A 387 -1.71 26.01 -32.23
N GLU A 388 -0.60 25.31 -32.02
CA GLU A 388 -0.59 23.92 -31.57
C GLU A 388 -0.34 23.85 -30.06
N SER A 389 -1.29 23.28 -29.32
CA SER A 389 -1.22 23.13 -27.87
C SER A 389 -0.76 21.73 -27.50
N VAL A 390 0.48 21.60 -27.00
CA VAL A 390 1.09 20.29 -26.70
C VAL A 390 0.90 19.89 -25.24
N ALA A 391 1.43 20.67 -24.29
CA ALA A 391 1.31 20.38 -22.86
C ALA A 391 1.47 21.65 -22.01
N TYR A 392 0.92 21.61 -20.78
CA TYR A 392 0.97 22.70 -19.79
C TYR A 392 1.47 22.26 -18.41
N GLU A 393 1.92 21.02 -18.27
CA GLU A 393 2.35 20.42 -17.00
C GLU A 393 1.32 20.46 -15.85
N MET A 394 0.05 20.18 -16.18
CA MET A 394 -1.05 20.13 -15.21
C MET A 394 -1.57 18.71 -14.92
N LEU A 395 -1.32 17.73 -15.80
CA LEU A 395 -1.80 16.35 -15.64
C LEU A 395 -0.80 15.45 -14.88
N GLY A 396 0.47 15.86 -14.81
CA GLY A 396 1.59 15.14 -14.18
C GLY A 396 1.99 13.83 -14.88
N PRO A 397 3.04 13.14 -14.38
CA PRO A 397 4.32 13.72 -13.98
C PRO A 397 5.00 14.46 -15.15
N PRO A 398 6.10 15.22 -14.96
CA PRO A 398 6.80 15.93 -16.04
C PRO A 398 7.20 15.04 -17.24
N ARG A 399 7.39 13.74 -16.99
CA ARG A 399 7.59 12.71 -18.03
C ARG A 399 6.46 12.67 -19.05
N LEU A 400 5.20 12.92 -18.68
CA LEU A 400 4.10 13.03 -19.64
C LEU A 400 4.35 14.17 -20.62
N SER A 401 4.60 15.38 -20.10
CA SER A 401 4.85 16.55 -20.95
C SER A 401 6.07 16.36 -21.85
N LYS A 402 7.15 15.72 -21.34
CA LYS A 402 8.30 15.28 -22.14
C LYS A 402 7.85 14.41 -23.31
N LEU A 403 7.11 13.33 -23.05
CA LEU A 403 6.65 12.40 -24.09
C LEU A 403 5.76 13.10 -25.12
N LEU A 404 4.90 14.03 -24.69
CA LEU A 404 4.04 14.81 -25.59
C LEU A 404 4.86 15.72 -26.52
N PHE A 405 5.85 16.44 -25.99
CA PHE A 405 6.71 17.31 -26.81
C PHE A 405 7.63 16.53 -27.74
N GLU A 406 8.21 15.43 -27.29
CA GLU A 406 9.02 14.56 -28.16
C GLU A 406 8.20 13.95 -29.29
N ALA A 407 6.97 13.50 -29.00
CA ALA A 407 6.05 13.01 -30.02
C ALA A 407 5.60 14.12 -30.99
N ALA A 408 5.39 15.35 -30.51
CA ALA A 408 5.08 16.51 -31.35
C ALA A 408 6.25 16.88 -32.27
N ILE A 409 7.49 16.87 -31.76
CA ILE A 409 8.71 17.06 -32.56
C ILE A 409 8.79 15.97 -33.63
N LEU A 410 8.65 14.70 -33.26
CA LEU A 410 8.65 13.57 -34.21
C LEU A 410 7.58 13.75 -35.30
N GLY A 411 6.38 14.17 -34.92
CA GLY A 411 5.30 14.51 -35.84
C GLY A 411 5.72 15.57 -36.85
N ARG A 412 6.26 16.70 -36.39
CA ARG A 412 6.73 17.78 -37.27
C ARG A 412 7.87 17.34 -38.20
N LEU A 413 8.79 16.49 -37.73
CA LEU A 413 9.89 15.97 -38.56
C LEU A 413 9.43 15.05 -39.70
N THR A 414 8.28 14.41 -39.54
CA THR A 414 7.80 13.33 -40.42
C THR A 414 6.54 13.71 -41.19
N GLY A 415 6.06 14.94 -41.05
CA GLY A 415 4.77 15.36 -41.62
C GLY A 415 3.59 14.63 -40.97
N TRP A 416 3.73 14.27 -39.69
CA TRP A 416 2.75 13.56 -38.87
C TRP A 416 2.41 12.15 -39.35
N ALA A 417 3.19 11.57 -40.26
CA ALA A 417 2.97 10.23 -40.78
C ALA A 417 3.71 9.18 -39.94
N LEU A 418 2.97 8.20 -39.41
CA LEU A 418 3.51 7.15 -38.56
C LEU A 418 4.50 6.26 -39.32
N ASP A 419 4.20 5.91 -40.57
CA ASP A 419 5.11 5.13 -41.43
C ASP A 419 6.40 5.88 -41.75
N ALA A 420 6.39 7.22 -41.82
CA ALA A 420 7.60 8.01 -42.02
C ALA A 420 8.47 8.07 -40.75
N ALA A 421 7.88 8.04 -39.56
CA ALA A 421 8.62 7.96 -38.30
C ALA A 421 9.34 6.61 -38.11
N ALA A 422 8.76 5.51 -38.61
CA ALA A 422 9.34 4.17 -38.53
C ALA A 422 10.68 4.03 -39.28
N VAL A 423 10.83 4.78 -40.39
CA VAL A 423 12.02 4.70 -41.25
C VAL A 423 12.96 5.89 -41.08
N LEU A 424 12.69 6.79 -40.13
CA LEU A 424 13.52 7.96 -39.89
C LEU A 424 14.84 7.54 -39.22
N ASP A 425 15.95 7.93 -39.82
CA ASP A 425 17.29 7.71 -39.26
C ASP A 425 17.47 8.52 -37.95
N PRO A 426 17.87 7.89 -36.83
CA PRO A 426 17.96 8.57 -35.52
C PRO A 426 18.95 9.74 -35.47
N GLN A 427 20.06 9.66 -36.21
CA GLN A 427 21.06 10.72 -36.30
C GLN A 427 20.47 11.90 -37.06
N VAL A 428 19.83 11.64 -38.21
CA VAL A 428 19.13 12.69 -38.98
C VAL A 428 17.97 13.28 -38.17
N ALA A 429 17.23 12.47 -37.41
CA ALA A 429 16.16 12.93 -36.53
C ALA A 429 16.69 13.90 -35.47
N SER A 430 17.80 13.54 -34.82
CA SER A 430 18.46 14.36 -33.80
C SER A 430 18.92 15.72 -34.35
N GLU A 431 19.59 15.73 -35.52
CA GLU A 431 20.03 16.98 -36.16
C GLU A 431 18.88 17.87 -36.61
N ARG A 432 17.77 17.28 -37.07
CA ARG A 432 16.59 18.05 -37.48
C ARG A 432 15.78 18.52 -36.28
N ALA A 433 15.73 17.74 -35.20
CA ALA A 433 15.06 18.11 -33.96
C ALA A 433 15.74 19.31 -33.28
N GLU A 434 17.07 19.30 -33.19
CA GLU A 434 17.84 20.44 -32.66
C GLU A 434 17.57 21.71 -33.46
N ARG A 435 17.68 21.64 -34.81
CA ARG A 435 17.34 22.77 -35.69
C ARG A 435 15.91 23.24 -35.52
N LEU A 436 14.94 22.33 -35.42
CA LEU A 436 13.54 22.68 -35.20
C LEU A 436 13.36 23.45 -33.89
N VAL A 437 13.97 23.00 -32.80
CA VAL A 437 13.90 23.69 -31.50
C VAL A 437 14.63 25.04 -31.52
N GLU A 438 15.69 25.19 -32.33
CA GLU A 438 16.40 26.47 -32.51
C GLU A 438 15.59 27.47 -33.35
N GLU A 439 14.96 27.02 -34.43
CA GLU A 439 14.24 27.86 -35.39
C GLU A 439 12.81 28.19 -34.93
N ASP A 440 12.11 27.25 -34.29
CA ASP A 440 10.76 27.44 -33.78
C ASP A 440 10.79 27.99 -32.34
N ALA A 441 10.74 29.32 -32.25
CA ALA A 441 10.73 30.01 -30.97
C ALA A 441 9.52 29.63 -30.10
N GLU A 442 8.34 29.41 -30.68
CA GLU A 442 7.11 29.13 -29.93
C GLU A 442 7.15 27.73 -29.31
N LEU A 443 7.62 26.73 -30.06
CA LEU A 443 7.85 25.39 -29.54
C LEU A 443 8.85 25.43 -28.38
N ARG A 444 10.00 26.08 -28.58
CA ARG A 444 11.04 26.18 -27.56
C ARG A 444 10.55 26.91 -26.32
N THR A 445 9.95 28.09 -26.46
CA THR A 445 9.46 28.87 -25.31
C THR A 445 8.36 28.13 -24.57
N SER A 446 7.46 27.42 -25.27
CA SER A 446 6.43 26.59 -24.64
C SER A 446 7.02 25.51 -23.73
N ILE A 447 8.00 24.74 -24.22
CA ILE A 447 8.69 23.70 -23.43
C ILE A 447 9.35 24.31 -22.20
N LEU A 448 10.13 25.39 -22.39
CA LEU A 448 10.89 26.01 -21.31
C LEU A 448 10.00 26.70 -20.27
N SER A 449 8.85 27.26 -20.68
CA SER A 449 7.94 28.03 -19.81
C SER A 449 7.21 27.14 -18.81
N ILE A 450 6.95 25.89 -19.16
CA ILE A 450 6.34 24.91 -18.24
C ILE A 450 7.40 24.19 -17.38
N GLY A 451 8.67 24.59 -17.52
CA GLY A 451 9.79 24.14 -16.71
C GLY A 451 10.43 22.82 -17.14
N LEU A 452 10.31 22.46 -18.41
CA LEU A 452 10.98 21.29 -18.99
C LEU A 452 12.29 21.72 -19.67
N PRO A 453 13.45 21.22 -19.23
CA PRO A 453 14.70 21.42 -19.97
C PRO A 453 14.72 20.64 -21.30
N VAL A 454 15.52 21.12 -22.26
CA VAL A 454 15.78 20.44 -23.53
C VAL A 454 17.26 20.06 -23.60
N LEU A 455 17.56 18.76 -23.59
CA LEU A 455 18.91 18.23 -23.77
C LEU A 455 19.25 18.18 -25.26
N LEU A 456 20.34 18.86 -25.66
CA LEU A 456 20.78 18.95 -27.06
C LEU A 456 21.44 17.65 -27.53
N ARG A 457 21.69 17.53 -28.84
CA ARG A 457 22.14 16.29 -29.48
C ARG A 457 23.48 15.76 -28.99
N ASP A 458 24.33 16.63 -28.45
CA ASP A 458 25.62 16.26 -27.87
C ASP A 458 25.49 15.61 -26.48
N GLY A 459 24.34 15.72 -25.82
CA GLY A 459 24.13 15.23 -24.47
C GLY A 459 24.86 16.01 -23.38
N GLU A 460 25.48 17.13 -23.70
CA GLU A 460 26.25 17.97 -22.77
C GLU A 460 25.57 19.33 -22.53
N ARG A 461 24.91 19.88 -23.56
CA ARG A 461 24.28 21.20 -23.50
C ARG A 461 22.78 21.09 -23.29
N VAL A 462 22.24 22.01 -22.49
CA VAL A 462 20.81 22.05 -22.14
C VAL A 462 20.26 23.46 -22.33
N LEU A 463 19.08 23.56 -22.95
CA LEU A 463 18.26 24.77 -22.91
C LEU A 463 17.31 24.65 -21.71
N ARG A 464 17.24 25.68 -20.86
CA ARG A 464 16.33 25.69 -19.71
C ARG A 464 15.58 27.02 -19.56
N GLY A 465 14.37 26.93 -19.00
CA GLY A 465 13.61 28.09 -18.54
C GLY A 465 14.05 28.54 -17.14
N ALA A 466 13.33 29.52 -16.59
CA ALA A 466 13.58 30.03 -15.23
C ALA A 466 13.37 28.94 -14.17
N ASP A 467 12.29 28.18 -14.31
CA ASP A 467 11.94 27.04 -13.46
C ASP A 467 12.33 25.72 -14.13
N VAL A 468 12.69 24.73 -13.32
CA VAL A 468 12.98 23.35 -13.76
C VAL A 468 12.20 22.39 -12.88
N LYS A 469 11.30 21.61 -13.48
CA LYS A 469 10.41 20.69 -12.75
C LYS A 469 11.12 19.46 -12.21
N VAL A 470 12.13 18.98 -12.92
CA VAL A 470 12.94 17.81 -12.56
C VAL A 470 14.40 18.21 -12.59
N PRO A 471 14.94 18.87 -11.55
CA PRO A 471 16.37 19.14 -11.47
C PRO A 471 17.15 17.83 -11.22
N PRO A 472 18.43 17.73 -11.61
CA PRO A 472 19.27 16.61 -11.20
C PRO A 472 19.52 16.73 -9.70
N GLU A 473 19.24 15.67 -8.93
CA GLU A 473 19.50 15.65 -7.49
C GLU A 473 21.00 15.43 -7.21
N GLU A 474 21.45 15.88 -6.04
CA GLU A 474 22.86 15.80 -5.65
C GLU A 474 23.27 14.33 -5.45
N GLY A 475 24.10 13.80 -6.35
CA GLY A 475 24.52 12.39 -6.35
C GLY A 475 23.71 11.48 -7.28
N GLU A 476 22.63 11.96 -7.89
CA GLU A 476 21.91 11.21 -8.92
C GLU A 476 22.47 11.45 -10.33
N PRO A 477 22.52 10.42 -11.20
CA PRO A 477 22.88 10.61 -12.59
C PRO A 477 21.91 11.56 -13.30
N MET A 478 22.43 12.47 -14.13
CA MET A 478 21.62 13.35 -14.99
C MET A 478 20.59 12.57 -15.80
N GLU A 479 20.90 11.33 -16.18
CA GLU A 479 20.02 10.44 -16.93
C GLU A 479 18.66 10.25 -16.25
N TRP A 480 18.60 10.20 -14.91
CA TRP A 480 17.33 10.09 -14.19
C TRP A 480 16.42 11.30 -14.47
N ALA A 481 16.98 12.51 -14.44
CA ALA A 481 16.22 13.73 -14.73
C ALA A 481 15.78 13.77 -16.21
N VAL A 482 16.63 13.28 -17.11
CA VAL A 482 16.32 13.17 -18.53
C VAL A 482 15.16 12.21 -18.79
N GLU A 483 15.16 11.04 -18.15
CA GLU A 483 14.09 10.06 -18.27
C GLU A 483 12.76 10.56 -17.68
N ASN A 484 12.81 11.37 -16.62
CA ASN A 484 11.64 11.77 -15.85
C ASN A 484 11.06 13.15 -16.19
N GLY A 485 11.72 13.97 -17.02
CA GLY A 485 11.14 15.27 -17.35
C GLY A 485 11.81 16.12 -18.42
N TRP A 486 13.01 15.79 -18.93
CA TRP A 486 13.65 16.66 -19.92
C TRP A 486 13.34 16.19 -21.33
N VAL A 487 13.08 17.10 -22.26
CA VAL A 487 12.96 16.74 -23.69
C VAL A 487 14.34 16.34 -24.21
N ASP A 488 14.47 15.11 -24.71
CA ASP A 488 15.77 14.54 -25.13
C ASP A 488 15.92 14.55 -26.66
N LEU A 489 16.88 15.32 -27.16
CA LEU A 489 17.15 15.43 -28.60
C LEU A 489 18.27 14.49 -29.07
N ARG A 490 18.89 13.69 -28.20
CA ARG A 490 19.98 12.77 -28.56
C ARG A 490 19.49 11.69 -29.55
N PRO A 491 20.38 11.14 -30.40
CA PRO A 491 20.01 10.05 -31.32
C PRO A 491 19.38 8.83 -30.63
N SER A 492 19.84 8.49 -29.41
CA SER A 492 19.30 7.37 -28.63
C SER A 492 17.81 7.49 -28.33
N ASN A 493 17.30 8.71 -28.07
CA ASN A 493 15.88 8.92 -27.82
C ASN A 493 15.04 8.69 -29.08
N TRP A 494 15.52 9.15 -30.24
CA TRP A 494 14.83 8.94 -31.52
C TRP A 494 14.83 7.47 -31.94
N GLU A 495 15.88 6.72 -31.61
CA GLU A 495 15.90 5.26 -31.77
C GLU A 495 14.84 4.57 -30.89
N ARG A 496 14.66 5.04 -29.65
CA ARG A 496 13.58 4.57 -28.77
C ARG A 496 12.21 4.89 -29.36
N TRP A 497 11.99 6.10 -29.86
CA TRP A 497 10.74 6.48 -30.53
C TRP A 497 10.47 5.68 -31.80
N ARG A 498 11.49 5.45 -32.63
CA ARG A 498 11.39 4.57 -33.81
C ARG A 498 10.93 3.16 -33.41
N SER A 499 11.58 2.59 -32.40
CA SER A 499 11.24 1.26 -31.89
C SER A 499 9.79 1.19 -31.37
N ARG A 500 9.31 2.22 -30.67
CA ARG A 500 7.90 2.33 -30.24
C ARG A 500 6.94 2.35 -31.43
N VAL A 501 7.26 3.18 -32.44
CA VAL A 501 6.46 3.30 -33.67
C VAL A 501 6.41 1.98 -34.44
N ASP A 502 7.53 1.28 -34.56
CA ASP A 502 7.59 -0.03 -35.22
C ASP A 502 6.67 -1.04 -34.54
N ILE A 503 6.71 -1.13 -33.20
CA ILE A 503 5.81 -2.02 -32.43
C ILE A 503 4.33 -1.65 -32.65
N ILE A 504 4.02 -0.35 -32.69
CA ILE A 504 2.66 0.13 -32.97
C ILE A 504 2.22 -0.30 -34.38
N LEU A 505 3.04 -0.06 -35.41
CA LEU A 505 2.72 -0.44 -36.79
C LEU A 505 2.61 -1.95 -36.99
N GLU A 506 3.48 -2.74 -36.36
CA GLU A 506 3.38 -4.20 -36.36
C GLU A 506 2.05 -4.67 -35.77
N ARG A 507 1.63 -4.06 -34.65
CA ARG A 507 0.30 -4.32 -34.09
C ARG A 507 -0.77 -3.94 -35.11
N LEU A 508 -0.78 -2.73 -35.65
CA LEU A 508 -1.79 -2.32 -36.62
C LEU A 508 -1.90 -3.25 -37.83
N ARG A 509 -0.76 -3.75 -38.34
CA ARG A 509 -0.73 -4.73 -39.44
C ARG A 509 -1.25 -6.11 -39.02
N ALA A 510 -0.99 -6.52 -37.78
CA ALA A 510 -1.50 -7.78 -37.22
C ALA A 510 -3.00 -7.71 -36.89
N HIS A 511 -3.53 -6.51 -36.63
CA HIS A 511 -4.96 -6.29 -36.44
C HIS A 511 -5.64 -6.36 -37.81
N GLY A 512 -6.42 -7.41 -38.03
CA GLY A 512 -7.35 -7.44 -39.17
C GLY A 512 -8.35 -6.29 -39.09
N ASP A 513 -9.04 -6.03 -40.19
CA ASP A 513 -10.17 -5.11 -40.17
C ASP A 513 -11.33 -5.65 -39.31
N ALA A 514 -12.40 -4.86 -39.17
CA ALA A 514 -13.59 -5.26 -38.42
C ALA A 514 -14.28 -6.54 -38.94
N THR A 515 -13.88 -7.05 -40.12
CA THR A 515 -14.42 -8.31 -40.67
C THR A 515 -13.89 -9.54 -39.94
N HIS A 516 -12.78 -9.40 -39.20
CA HIS A 516 -12.15 -10.49 -38.45
C HIS A 516 -12.56 -10.51 -36.96
N GLY A 517 -13.62 -9.78 -36.60
CA GLY A 517 -14.28 -9.81 -35.29
C GLY A 517 -13.86 -8.68 -34.32
N SER A 518 -14.43 -8.70 -33.11
CA SER A 518 -14.25 -7.66 -32.08
C SER A 518 -13.10 -7.96 -31.12
N ARG A 519 -12.08 -8.68 -31.57
CA ARG A 519 -10.96 -9.14 -30.70
C ARG A 519 -10.11 -7.99 -30.16
N TRP A 520 -10.12 -6.85 -30.85
CA TRP A 520 -9.20 -5.75 -30.60
C TRP A 520 -9.93 -4.44 -30.29
N ASP A 521 -9.52 -3.79 -29.21
CA ASP A 521 -9.88 -2.39 -28.93
C ASP A 521 -8.99 -1.50 -29.81
N VAL A 522 -9.52 -1.01 -30.94
CA VAL A 522 -8.79 -0.12 -31.87
C VAL A 522 -9.31 1.31 -31.72
N GLU A 523 -8.42 2.25 -31.45
CA GLU A 523 -8.80 3.66 -31.41
C GLU A 523 -8.99 4.23 -32.83
N PRO A 524 -9.92 5.19 -33.05
CA PRO A 524 -10.17 5.72 -34.39
C PRO A 524 -8.93 6.29 -35.10
N TRP A 525 -7.99 6.89 -34.37
CA TRP A 525 -6.77 7.49 -34.93
C TRP A 525 -5.77 6.45 -35.42
N GLU A 526 -5.77 5.24 -34.85
CA GLU A 526 -4.90 4.13 -35.24
C GLU A 526 -5.15 3.71 -36.70
N ARG A 527 -6.37 3.93 -37.21
CA ARG A 527 -6.74 3.63 -38.60
C ARG A 527 -6.20 4.63 -39.61
N ALA A 528 -5.76 5.80 -39.16
CA ALA A 528 -5.30 6.88 -40.03
C ALA A 528 -3.78 6.92 -40.24
N HIS A 529 -3.02 6.02 -39.58
CA HIS A 529 -1.54 6.00 -39.63
C HIS A 529 -0.92 7.39 -39.34
N HIS A 530 -1.56 8.15 -38.45
CA HIS A 530 -1.22 9.54 -38.13
C HIS A 530 -0.71 9.66 -36.70
N ILE A 531 0.36 10.44 -36.51
CA ILE A 531 0.96 10.69 -35.19
C ILE A 531 0.05 11.62 -34.39
N ARG A 532 -0.38 11.17 -33.22
CA ARG A 532 -1.04 12.00 -32.20
C ARG A 532 -0.23 11.94 -30.91
N PRO A 533 0.35 13.06 -30.43
CA PRO A 533 1.21 13.04 -29.24
C PRO A 533 0.56 12.39 -28.02
N GLY A 534 -0.68 12.78 -27.72
CA GLY A 534 -1.44 12.20 -26.60
C GLY A 534 -1.70 10.70 -26.73
N ALA A 535 -1.81 10.19 -27.96
CA ALA A 535 -2.06 8.78 -28.20
C ALA A 535 -0.78 7.94 -28.08
N LEU A 536 0.35 8.46 -28.56
CA LEU A 536 1.66 7.85 -28.37
C LEU A 536 2.05 7.82 -26.89
N ALA A 537 1.84 8.92 -26.15
CA ALA A 537 2.05 8.95 -24.71
C ALA A 537 1.15 7.95 -23.97
N ALA A 538 -0.13 7.85 -24.34
CA ALA A 538 -1.04 6.85 -23.79
C ALA A 538 -0.60 5.42 -24.12
N TRP A 539 -0.01 5.17 -25.29
CA TRP A 539 0.57 3.86 -25.61
C TRP A 539 1.76 3.53 -24.71
N VAL A 540 2.66 4.49 -24.46
CA VAL A 540 3.80 4.31 -23.53
C VAL A 540 3.30 3.96 -22.13
N PHE A 541 2.34 4.73 -21.61
CA PHE A 541 1.77 4.47 -20.27
C PHE A 541 1.07 3.11 -20.16
N ARG A 542 0.37 2.66 -21.21
CA ARG A 542 -0.27 1.34 -21.21
C ARG A 542 0.73 0.19 -21.28
N ASN A 543 1.78 0.31 -22.10
CA ASN A 543 2.63 -0.83 -22.47
C ASN A 543 3.99 -0.86 -21.79
N GLU A 544 4.65 0.30 -21.61
CA GLU A 544 5.94 0.38 -20.91
C GLU A 544 5.72 0.48 -19.40
N ASP A 545 4.78 1.33 -18.97
CA ASP A 545 4.55 1.58 -17.53
C ASP A 545 3.52 0.63 -16.91
N GLN A 546 2.90 -0.24 -17.71
CA GLN A 546 1.84 -1.16 -17.28
C GLN A 546 0.69 -0.44 -16.55
N GLY A 547 0.38 0.80 -16.95
CA GLY A 547 -0.66 1.64 -16.35
C GLY A 547 -2.07 1.37 -16.87
N GLU A 548 -2.31 0.20 -17.47
CA GLU A 548 -3.62 -0.14 -18.02
C GLU A 548 -4.66 -0.39 -16.92
N ARG A 549 -5.88 0.12 -17.14
CA ARG A 549 -7.01 -0.11 -16.24
C ARG A 549 -7.56 -1.53 -16.42
N ILE A 550 -7.26 -2.41 -15.46
CA ILE A 550 -7.70 -3.82 -15.51
C ILE A 550 -9.15 -4.06 -15.05
N LYS A 551 -9.68 -3.24 -14.14
CA LYS A 551 -11.08 -3.34 -13.66
C LYS A 551 -11.90 -2.18 -14.19
N ARG A 552 -12.92 -2.46 -15.02
CA ARG A 552 -13.75 -1.44 -15.68
C ARG A 552 -14.96 -1.03 -14.87
#